data_AF-A0A139XH10-F1
#
_entry.id   AF-A0A139XH10-F1
#
_cell.length_a   1.000
_cell.length_b   1.000
_cell.length_c   1.000
_cell.angle_alpha   90.00
_cell.angle_beta   90.00
_cell.angle_gamma   90.00
#
_symmetry.space_group_name_H-M   'P 1'
#
loop_
_entity.id
_entity.type
_entity.pdbx_description
1 polymer ?
#
loop_
_entity_poly.entity_id
_entity_poly.type
_entity_poly.pdbx_seq_one_letter_code
_entity_poly.pdbx_strand_id
1 'polypeptide(L)' 'MKPETRNTLLKAYVQLHQIVEELYEAHDRAIENNDFDDASLLTSRADRLYEEVENLEIIISELEQ' A
#
# COMPACT_ATOMS: atom_id res chain seq x y z
N MET A 1 -21.65 5.96 -8.18
CA MET A 1 -20.51 5.67 -9.10
C MET A 1 -20.91 4.57 -10.09
N LYS A 2 -20.35 4.54 -11.32
CA LYS A 2 -20.56 3.40 -12.23
C LYS A 2 -19.87 2.14 -11.66
N PRO A 3 -20.49 0.94 -11.70
CA PRO A 3 -19.90 -0.27 -11.14
C PRO A 3 -18.47 -0.55 -11.60
N GLU A 4 -18.16 -0.24 -12.86
CA GLU A 4 -16.84 -0.45 -13.46
C GLU A 4 -15.76 0.42 -12.79
N THR A 5 -16.10 1.67 -12.45
CA THR A 5 -15.19 2.57 -11.74
C THR A 5 -14.92 2.07 -10.32
N ARG A 6 -15.96 1.61 -9.61
CA ARG A 6 -15.83 1.03 -8.26
C ARG A 6 -14.91 -0.18 -8.27
N ASN A 7 -15.15 -1.11 -9.19
CA ASN A 7 -14.38 -2.34 -9.30
C ASN A 7 -12.91 -2.06 -9.64
N THR A 8 -12.65 -1.03 -10.45
CA THR A 8 -11.28 -0.59 -10.76
C THR A 8 -10.57 -0.03 -9.53
N LEU A 9 -11.25 0.81 -8.74
CA LEU A 9 -10.70 1.35 -7.49
C LEU A 9 -10.44 0.26 -6.45
N LEU A 10 -11.39 -0.66 -6.26
CA LEU A 10 -11.20 -1.81 -5.37
C LEU A 10 -10.02 -2.69 -5.79
N LYS A 11 -9.87 -2.94 -7.09
CA LYS A 11 -8.72 -3.68 -7.60
C LYS A 11 -7.40 -2.94 -7.29
N ALA A 12 -7.36 -1.64 -7.51
CA ALA A 12 -6.18 -0.82 -7.21
C ALA A 12 -5.85 -0.84 -5.71
N TYR A 13 -6.85 -0.69 -4.84
CA TYR A 13 -6.71 -0.78 -3.39
C TYR A 13 -6.06 -2.12 -2.97
N VAL A 14 -6.61 -3.24 -3.45
CA VAL A 14 -6.08 -4.58 -3.11
C VAL A 14 -4.64 -4.75 -3.59
N GLN A 15 -4.34 -4.33 -4.82
CA GLN A 15 -2.99 -4.45 -5.37
C GLN A 15 -1.97 -3.58 -4.63
N LEU A 16 -2.37 -2.37 -4.26
CA LEU A 16 -1.50 -1.45 -3.54
C LEU A 16 -1.23 -1.93 -2.12
N HIS A 17 -2.24 -2.46 -1.43
CA HIS A 17 -2.08 -3.09 -0.12
C HIS A 17 -1.06 -4.25 -0.16
N GLN A 18 -1.16 -5.13 -1.16
CA GLN A 18 -0.20 -6.23 -1.34
C GLN A 18 1.24 -5.73 -1.57
N ILE A 19 1.41 -4.66 -2.36
CA ILE A 19 2.72 -4.06 -2.59
C ILE A 19 3.29 -3.47 -1.29
N VAL A 20 2.47 -2.80 -0.49
CA VAL A 20 2.88 -2.24 0.81
C VAL A 20 3.34 -3.34 1.76
N GLU A 21 2.58 -4.43 1.87
CA GLU A 21 2.96 -5.61 2.67
C GLU A 21 4.31 -6.18 2.21
N GLU A 22 4.49 -6.38 0.90
CA GLU A 22 5.75 -6.90 0.34
C GLU A 22 6.96 -6.01 0.69
N LEU A 23 6.78 -4.69 0.68
CA LEU A 23 7.84 -3.74 1.02
C LEU A 23 8.18 -3.76 2.52
N TYR A 24 7.19 -3.87 3.41
CA TYR A 24 7.46 -4.02 4.84
C TYR A 24 8.13 -5.36 5.17
N GLU A 25 7.71 -6.45 4.53
CA GLU A 25 8.39 -7.74 4.70
C GLU A 25 9.84 -7.70 4.18
N ALA A 26 10.08 -7.00 3.06
CA ALA A 26 11.43 -6.82 2.54
C ALA A 26 12.28 -5.96 3.48
N HIS A 27 11.70 -4.92 4.08
CA HIS A 27 12.34 -4.13 5.12
C HIS A 27 12.78 -5.01 6.29
N ASP A 28 11.90 -5.86 6.80
CA ASP A 28 12.21 -6.72 7.95
C ASP A 28 13.37 -7.66 7.64
N ARG A 29 13.40 -8.24 6.44
CA ARG A 29 14.54 -9.04 5.95
C ARG A 29 15.84 -8.23 5.83
N ALA A 30 15.76 -6.97 5.40
CA ALA A 30 16.92 -6.10 5.33
C ALA A 30 17.46 -5.76 6.73
N ILE A 31 16.58 -5.52 7.71
CA ILE A 31 16.96 -5.36 9.12
C ILE A 31 17.67 -6.61 9.66
N GLU A 32 17.13 -7.80 9.40
CA GLU A 32 17.74 -9.07 9.80
C GLU A 32 19.14 -9.27 9.22
N ASN A 33 19.38 -8.78 8.00
CA ASN A 33 20.69 -8.84 7.33
C ASN A 33 21.64 -7.68 7.71
N ASN A 34 21.22 -6.73 8.54
CA ASN A 34 21.93 -5.48 8.86
C ASN A 34 22.12 -4.53 7.67
N ASP A 35 21.29 -4.65 6.64
CA ASP A 35 21.27 -3.78 5.46
C ASP A 35 20.38 -2.56 5.72
N PHE A 36 20.83 -1.68 6.63
CA PHE A 36 20.01 -0.58 7.15
C PHE A 36 19.64 0.49 6.11
N ASP A 37 20.49 0.70 5.10
CA ASP A 37 20.20 1.63 4.00
C ASP A 37 19.01 1.14 3.15
N ASP A 38 19.00 -0.15 2.82
CA ASP A 38 17.91 -0.80 2.08
C ASP A 38 16.64 -0.85 2.93
N ALA A 39 16.77 -1.19 4.21
CA ALA A 39 15.65 -1.17 5.15
C ALA A 39 14.98 0.22 5.19
N SER A 40 15.77 1.29 5.36
CA SER A 40 15.25 2.66 5.38
C SER A 40 14.57 3.05 4.07
N LEU A 41 15.15 2.67 2.93
CA LEU A 41 14.55 2.92 1.62
C LEU A 41 13.19 2.22 1.50
N LEU A 42 13.11 0.93 1.84
CA LEU A 42 11.92 0.10 1.74
C LEU A 42 10.78 0.64 2.60
N THR A 43 11.04 0.93 3.89
CA THR A 43 10.04 1.53 4.79
C THR A 43 9.56 2.88 4.27
N SER A 44 10.47 3.75 3.79
CA SER A 44 10.07 5.05 3.26
C SER A 44 9.16 4.97 2.02
N ARG A 45 9.25 3.87 1.25
CA ARG A 45 8.36 3.63 0.10
C ARG A 45 7.04 3.00 0.56
N ALA A 46 7.10 2.05 1.49
CA ALA A 46 5.93 1.41 2.07
C ALA A 46 5.00 2.45 2.72
N ASP A 47 5.53 3.33 3.56
CA ASP A 47 4.77 4.37 4.26
C ASP A 47 4.01 5.27 3.27
N ARG A 48 4.68 5.73 2.21
CA ARG A 48 4.05 6.58 1.19
C ARG A 48 2.94 5.88 0.43
N LEU A 49 3.10 4.59 0.15
CA LEU A 49 2.07 3.82 -0.54
C LEU A 49 0.92 3.45 0.40
N TYR A 50 1.20 3.26 1.69
CA TYR A 50 0.19 3.04 2.71
C TYR A 50 -0.75 4.25 2.85
N GLU A 51 -0.23 5.48 2.82
CA GLU A 51 -1.06 6.69 2.77
C GLU A 51 -2.02 6.68 1.57
N GLU A 52 -1.56 6.22 0.39
CA GLU A 52 -2.42 6.12 -0.80
C GLU A 52 -3.45 4.97 -0.68
N VAL A 53 -3.13 3.89 0.04
CA VAL A 53 -4.10 2.83 0.38
C VAL A 53 -5.22 3.40 1.25
N GLU A 54 -4.88 4.16 2.30
CA GLU A 54 -5.87 4.79 3.18
C GLU A 54 -6.74 5.79 2.41
N ASN A 55 -6.15 6.59 1.53
CA ASN A 55 -6.90 7.50 0.66
C ASN A 55 -7.90 6.76 -0.24
N LEU A 56 -7.49 5.62 -0.83
CA LEU A 56 -8.38 4.79 -1.64
C LEU A 56 -9.51 4.18 -0.81
N GLU A 57 -9.23 3.72 0.42
CA GLU A 57 -10.23 3.19 1.33
C GLU A 57 -11.30 4.23 1.68
N ILE A 58 -10.87 5.46 2.00
CA ILE A 58 -11.77 6.59 2.28
C ILE A 58 -12.65 6.87 1.06
N ILE A 59 -12.07 7.03 -0.13
CA ILE A 59 -12.82 7.33 -1.36
C ILE A 59 -13.83 6.21 -1.66
N ILE A 60 -13.43 4.94 -1.52
CA ILE A 60 -14.33 3.81 -1.74
C ILE A 60 -15.49 3.84 -0.73
N SER A 61 -15.19 4.11 0.55
CA SER A 61 -16.16 4.12 1.65
C SER A 61 -17.13 5.30 1.59
N GLU A 62 -16.65 6.52 1.30
CA GLU A 62 -17.49 7.72 1.17
C GLU A 62 -18.47 7.61 -0.01
N LEU A 63 -18.09 6.90 -1.07
CA LEU A 63 -18.91 6.70 -2.27
C LEU A 63 -19.89 5.52 -2.18
N GLU A 64 -19.83 4.74 -1.09
CA GLU A 64 -20.79 3.68 -0.74
C GLU A 64 -21.95 4.17 0.15
N GLN A 65 -21.84 5.39 0.70
CA GLN A 65 -22.91 6.09 1.44
C GLN A 65 -23.86 6.83 0.49
#